data_AF-A0AAV2DIJ1-F1
#
_entry.id   AF-A0AAV2DIJ1-F1
#
_cell.length_a   1.000
_cell.length_b   1.000
_cell.length_c   1.000
_cell.angle_alpha   90.00
_cell.angle_beta   90.00
_cell.angle_gamma   90.00
#
_symmetry.space_group_name_H-M   'P 1'
#
loop_
_entity.id
_entity.type
_entity.pdbx_description
1 polymer ?
#
loop_
_entity_poly.entity_id
_entity_poly.type
_entity_poly.pdbx_seq_one_letter_code
_entity_poly.pdbx_strand_id
1 'polypeptide(L)'
;MSTNEDPEFQDALELPPAPPLPTAPVSDSTTAGQQESSPENVPESASQANRESEPDAEVPEAVAEHESEPTPAPPAIIDSDSKVVEEPKEAAIHSNGEVEAQSNDQAGRAQLRKDEGNRTFTMRELLTELKTEEGEDAGSPYSQETPQQHAAEQTNAAMELINSITGVDEEGRSRQRILTFAAKRYASAIERNPDDYDALYNWALVLQESADNVNPESTSPSKDALLEEACKKYDEATRLCPSLHDAFYNWAIAISDRAKMRGRTKEAEELWKQATKNYEKAVQLNWNSPQALNNWGLALQELSAIVPAREKQTIVRTAISKFRAAIRLQFDFHRAIYNLGTVLYGLAEDMLRAGAATNNELYSQSAIYIAAAHALKPSYSVYSSALRLVRSMLPLPYLKVGYLTAPPAGQPIAPHSDWKRSQFVLNHEGLQQYNKPDLKQAPQNLSRRSADGTNDKKAIKVEVPDIISVSACADLTLPRGPALCVDTIHGPVYLIADSWEYLDGWLDAIRLVYTIYARGKSDVLASIVTS
;
A
#
# COMPACT_ATOMS: atom_id res chain seq x y z
N MET A 1 -20.86 65.95 -38.50
CA MET A 1 -21.89 64.94 -38.21
C MET A 1 -21.14 63.76 -37.60
N SER A 2 -20.80 63.78 -36.31
CA SER A 2 -21.63 64.05 -35.11
C SER A 2 -22.52 62.87 -34.76
N THR A 3 -22.59 62.39 -33.51
CA THR A 3 -21.78 62.65 -32.28
C THR A 3 -22.11 61.53 -31.29
N ASN A 4 -21.24 61.27 -30.31
CA ASN A 4 -21.55 61.27 -28.85
C ASN A 4 -20.47 60.50 -28.07
N GLU A 5 -19.81 61.18 -27.11
CA GLU A 5 -19.32 60.57 -25.86
C GLU A 5 -20.53 60.11 -24.99
N ASP A 6 -20.46 59.42 -23.85
CA ASP A 6 -19.57 59.47 -22.66
C ASP A 6 -20.05 58.35 -21.68
N PRO A 7 -19.55 58.15 -20.44
CA PRO A 7 -18.26 58.53 -19.84
C PRO A 7 -17.57 57.35 -19.08
N GLU A 8 -16.60 57.67 -18.23
CA GLU A 8 -15.87 56.77 -17.32
C GLU A 8 -16.73 56.18 -16.17
N PHE A 9 -16.26 55.07 -15.57
CA PHE A 9 -16.05 55.04 -14.12
C PHE A 9 -14.87 54.13 -13.75
N GLN A 10 -14.11 54.54 -12.72
CA GLN A 10 -12.97 53.81 -12.17
C GLN A 10 -13.43 52.99 -10.97
N ASP A 11 -12.84 51.81 -10.75
CA ASP A 11 -12.86 51.17 -9.42
C ASP A 11 -11.58 50.37 -9.21
N ALA A 12 -11.03 50.41 -8.00
CA ALA A 12 -9.67 49.95 -7.73
C ALA A 12 -9.54 49.18 -6.41
N LEU A 13 -8.87 48.03 -6.49
CA LEU A 13 -8.07 47.36 -5.45
C LEU A 13 -8.37 47.71 -3.98
N GLU A 14 -9.03 46.80 -3.27
CA GLU A 14 -8.69 46.54 -1.88
C GLU A 14 -8.64 45.03 -1.61
N LEU A 15 -7.51 44.57 -1.06
CA LEU A 15 -7.31 43.19 -0.59
C LEU A 15 -7.20 43.23 0.94
N PRO A 16 -7.81 42.28 1.67
CA PRO A 16 -7.79 42.27 3.12
C PRO A 16 -6.36 42.09 3.67
N PRO A 17 -6.02 42.71 4.81
CA PRO A 17 -4.67 42.67 5.36
C PRO A 17 -4.27 41.27 5.84
N ALA A 18 -3.00 40.92 5.63
CA ALA A 18 -2.43 39.66 6.09
C ALA A 18 -2.27 39.61 7.63
N PRO A 19 -2.39 38.43 8.26
CA PRO A 19 -2.13 38.27 9.70
C PRO A 19 -0.64 38.46 10.03
N PRO A 20 -0.30 38.95 11.24
CA PRO A 20 1.08 39.17 11.64
C PRO A 20 1.85 37.86 11.82
N LEU A 21 3.13 37.86 11.41
CA LEU A 21 4.07 36.76 11.65
C LEU A 21 4.53 36.74 13.12
N PRO A 22 4.83 35.56 13.69
CA PRO A 22 5.30 35.44 15.07
C PRO A 22 6.72 36.01 15.22
N THR A 23 6.93 36.82 16.25
CA THR A 23 8.25 37.34 16.63
C THR A 23 9.07 36.29 17.36
N ALA A 24 10.33 36.11 16.94
CA ALA A 24 11.29 35.29 17.69
C ALA A 24 11.72 36.01 18.97
N PRO A 25 11.84 35.31 20.12
CA PRO A 25 12.36 35.91 21.35
C PRO A 25 13.88 36.12 21.22
N VAL A 26 14.32 37.36 21.39
CA VAL A 26 15.75 37.66 21.61
C VAL A 26 16.09 37.38 23.07
N SER A 27 17.18 36.67 23.30
CA SER A 27 17.74 36.38 24.62
C SER A 27 18.35 37.62 25.27
N ASP A 28 18.12 37.81 26.57
CA ASP A 28 18.98 38.66 27.40
C ASP A 28 19.13 38.08 28.82
N SER A 29 20.22 38.41 29.52
CA SER A 29 20.70 37.61 30.66
C SER A 29 21.12 38.42 31.89
N THR A 30 20.43 38.21 33.01
CA THR A 30 20.89 38.47 34.40
C THR A 30 19.95 37.75 35.38
N THR A 31 20.23 37.29 36.61
CA THR A 31 21.40 36.88 37.44
C THR A 31 20.95 37.02 38.91
N ALA A 32 21.32 36.07 39.79
CA ALA A 32 21.24 36.10 41.28
C ALA A 32 19.92 35.75 42.03
N GLY A 33 20.07 35.18 43.24
CA GLY A 33 19.03 34.82 44.23
C GLY A 33 18.46 33.39 44.07
N GLN A 34 18.93 32.30 44.71
CA GLN A 34 19.20 31.93 46.12
C GLN A 34 17.96 31.72 47.03
N GLN A 35 17.95 30.55 47.71
CA GLN A 35 17.15 30.15 48.89
C GLN A 35 15.62 30.02 48.71
N GLU A 36 14.87 29.21 49.48
CA GLU A 36 15.07 27.90 50.14
C GLU A 36 13.70 27.45 50.72
N SER A 37 13.62 26.26 51.33
CA SER A 37 12.52 25.76 52.21
C SER A 37 11.17 25.31 51.58
N SER A 38 10.51 24.42 52.33
CA SER A 38 9.22 23.74 52.11
C SER A 38 8.45 23.79 53.46
N PRO A 39 7.30 23.10 53.70
CA PRO A 39 6.30 22.45 52.83
C PRO A 39 4.84 22.85 53.22
N GLU A 40 3.85 21.98 52.94
CA GLU A 40 2.53 21.81 53.61
C GLU A 40 1.52 22.97 53.72
N ASN A 41 0.32 22.80 53.14
CA ASN A 41 -0.85 22.27 53.89
C ASN A 41 -2.14 22.13 53.04
N VAL A 42 -3.05 21.25 53.48
CA VAL A 42 -4.44 21.08 53.00
C VAL A 42 -5.36 20.89 54.22
N PRO A 43 -6.46 21.63 54.33
CA PRO A 43 -7.81 21.02 54.39
C PRO A 43 -8.77 21.74 53.41
N GLU A 44 -9.77 21.13 52.77
CA GLU A 44 -10.76 20.11 53.17
C GLU A 44 -11.92 20.61 54.06
N SER A 45 -13.07 20.90 53.43
CA SER A 45 -14.44 20.67 53.92
C SER A 45 -15.38 20.85 52.71
N ALA A 46 -16.28 19.95 52.28
CA ALA A 46 -17.07 18.88 52.90
C ALA A 46 -18.40 19.33 53.56
N SER A 47 -19.50 19.25 52.80
CA SER A 47 -20.90 19.02 53.22
C SER A 47 -21.77 18.90 51.94
N GLN A 48 -22.43 17.77 51.59
CA GLN A 48 -23.61 17.13 52.22
C GLN A 48 -24.94 17.91 52.02
N ALA A 49 -26.11 17.29 51.78
CA ALA A 49 -26.48 15.89 51.48
C ALA A 49 -27.97 15.82 51.01
N ASN A 50 -28.58 14.62 51.04
CA ASN A 50 -30.03 14.27 51.02
C ASN A 50 -30.75 14.10 49.65
N ARG A 51 -31.65 13.11 49.47
CA ARG A 51 -31.84 11.81 50.20
C ARG A 51 -32.77 10.81 49.45
N GLU A 52 -32.63 9.54 49.83
CA GLU A 52 -33.56 8.38 49.82
C GLU A 52 -35.04 8.57 49.41
N SER A 53 -35.58 7.66 48.59
CA SER A 53 -36.71 6.75 48.96
C SER A 53 -37.16 5.78 47.83
N GLU A 54 -37.37 4.50 48.17
CA GLU A 54 -38.12 3.48 47.38
C GLU A 54 -39.54 3.25 47.98
N PRO A 55 -40.24 2.12 47.76
CA PRO A 55 -41.13 1.81 46.62
C PRO A 55 -42.59 1.52 47.06
N ASP A 56 -43.50 1.18 46.12
CA ASP A 56 -44.55 0.15 46.34
C ASP A 56 -45.31 -0.24 45.03
N ALA A 57 -46.23 -1.22 45.09
CA ALA A 57 -46.87 -1.88 43.93
C ALA A 57 -48.40 -2.09 44.06
N GLU A 58 -49.10 -2.43 42.97
CA GLU A 58 -50.37 -3.21 42.99
C GLU A 58 -50.82 -3.73 41.59
N VAL A 59 -51.65 -4.80 41.54
CA VAL A 59 -52.22 -5.44 40.32
C VAL A 59 -53.58 -6.12 40.63
N PRO A 60 -54.58 -5.98 39.76
CA PRO A 60 -55.38 -7.09 39.16
C PRO A 60 -55.68 -6.82 37.66
N GLU A 61 -56.37 -7.58 36.78
CA GLU A 61 -56.86 -8.97 36.51
C GLU A 61 -57.48 -8.90 35.08
N ALA A 62 -57.90 -9.89 34.28
CA ALA A 62 -57.76 -11.35 34.03
C ALA A 62 -58.41 -11.57 32.61
N VAL A 63 -58.70 -12.69 31.93
CA VAL A 63 -58.71 -14.19 32.01
C VAL A 63 -58.70 -14.67 30.50
N ALA A 64 -58.60 -15.93 30.02
CA ALA A 64 -58.42 -17.31 30.53
C ALA A 64 -57.93 -18.23 29.36
N GLU A 65 -57.49 -19.46 29.70
CA GLU A 65 -57.80 -20.81 29.10
C GLU A 65 -57.87 -21.05 27.55
N HIS A 66 -57.46 -22.22 27.00
CA HIS A 66 -56.98 -23.52 27.57
C HIS A 66 -56.01 -24.25 26.58
N GLU A 67 -55.59 -25.49 26.89
CA GLU A 67 -54.52 -26.30 26.25
C GLU A 67 -54.98 -27.06 24.95
N SER A 68 -54.27 -27.99 24.25
CA SER A 68 -53.12 -28.88 24.58
C SER A 68 -52.35 -29.47 23.36
N GLU A 69 -51.21 -30.13 23.65
CA GLU A 69 -50.38 -31.02 22.79
C GLU A 69 -50.96 -32.47 22.65
N PRO A 70 -50.33 -33.50 21.99
CA PRO A 70 -49.12 -33.59 21.14
C PRO A 70 -49.28 -34.42 19.81
N THR A 71 -48.17 -34.85 19.17
CA THR A 71 -48.03 -35.65 17.92
C THR A 71 -48.42 -37.15 18.05
N PRO A 72 -48.77 -37.88 16.94
CA PRO A 72 -47.77 -38.71 16.21
C PRO A 72 -48.10 -38.97 14.69
N ALA A 73 -47.41 -39.95 14.06
CA ALA A 73 -47.61 -40.48 12.69
C ALA A 73 -47.18 -41.98 12.62
N PRO A 74 -47.22 -42.74 11.49
CA PRO A 74 -48.04 -42.69 10.25
C PRO A 74 -48.97 -43.95 10.12
N PRO A 75 -49.59 -44.28 8.95
CA PRO A 75 -49.08 -45.41 8.11
C PRO A 75 -49.32 -45.24 6.58
N ALA A 76 -49.37 -46.32 5.78
CA ALA A 76 -49.24 -46.33 4.29
C ALA A 76 -50.23 -47.28 3.54
N ILE A 77 -49.96 -47.54 2.23
CA ILE A 77 -50.57 -48.52 1.26
C ILE A 77 -52.05 -48.21 0.81
N ILE A 78 -52.62 -48.52 -0.38
CA ILE A 78 -52.32 -49.40 -1.56
C ILE A 78 -52.88 -48.80 -2.91
N ASP A 79 -52.25 -49.14 -4.06
CA ASP A 79 -52.63 -49.20 -5.52
C ASP A 79 -53.99 -48.63 -6.06
N SER A 80 -54.13 -48.14 -7.32
CA SER A 80 -54.00 -48.95 -8.56
C SER A 80 -53.94 -48.21 -9.93
N ASP A 81 -52.93 -48.60 -10.73
CA ASP A 81 -52.87 -48.91 -12.20
C ASP A 81 -53.57 -48.07 -13.30
N SER A 82 -52.77 -47.48 -14.22
CA SER A 82 -52.89 -47.65 -15.69
C SER A 82 -51.80 -46.91 -16.51
N LYS A 83 -50.82 -47.69 -17.02
CA LYS A 83 -50.40 -47.83 -18.44
C LYS A 83 -50.55 -46.66 -19.44
N VAL A 84 -49.59 -46.31 -20.32
CA VAL A 84 -48.22 -46.84 -20.66
C VAL A 84 -47.24 -45.63 -20.89
N VAL A 85 -46.03 -45.64 -21.48
CA VAL A 85 -45.33 -46.41 -22.55
C VAL A 85 -43.80 -46.50 -22.28
N GLU A 86 -43.15 -47.47 -22.95
CA GLU A 86 -41.72 -47.75 -23.19
C GLU A 86 -40.88 -46.56 -23.74
N GLU A 87 -39.53 -46.49 -23.77
CA GLU A 87 -38.38 -47.18 -23.13
C GLU A 87 -37.06 -46.45 -23.55
N PRO A 88 -35.84 -46.83 -23.13
CA PRO A 88 -35.39 -47.25 -21.80
C PRO A 88 -34.13 -46.44 -21.35
N LYS A 89 -33.47 -46.88 -20.26
CA LYS A 89 -32.23 -46.29 -19.73
C LYS A 89 -31.01 -47.21 -19.84
N GLU A 90 -29.86 -46.59 -19.57
CA GLU A 90 -28.52 -47.13 -19.35
C GLU A 90 -28.49 -48.41 -18.48
N ALA A 91 -27.53 -49.31 -18.77
CA ALA A 91 -26.99 -50.26 -17.80
C ALA A 91 -25.54 -50.64 -18.14
N ALA A 92 -24.73 -50.88 -17.11
CA ALA A 92 -23.42 -51.52 -17.19
C ALA A 92 -23.45 -52.81 -16.34
N ILE A 93 -22.45 -53.70 -16.49
CA ILE A 93 -21.76 -54.43 -15.39
C ILE A 93 -20.75 -55.47 -15.93
N HIS A 94 -19.74 -55.73 -15.11
CA HIS A 94 -18.55 -56.60 -15.24
C HIS A 94 -18.78 -58.06 -15.65
N SER A 95 -17.71 -58.69 -16.19
CA SER A 95 -17.18 -59.97 -15.66
C SER A 95 -15.68 -60.14 -15.96
N ASN A 96 -15.06 -61.13 -15.31
CA ASN A 96 -13.63 -61.51 -15.33
C ASN A 96 -13.20 -62.12 -16.69
N GLY A 97 -11.93 -62.29 -17.07
CA GLY A 97 -10.64 -62.01 -16.41
C GLY A 97 -9.86 -63.27 -16.01
N GLU A 98 -8.70 -63.56 -16.64
CA GLU A 98 -7.64 -64.47 -16.14
C GLU A 98 -6.29 -64.31 -16.91
N VAL A 99 -5.18 -64.42 -16.15
CA VAL A 99 -3.74 -64.81 -16.39
C VAL A 99 -3.22 -65.26 -17.79
N GLU A 100 -1.91 -65.20 -18.15
CA GLU A 100 -0.67 -64.59 -17.57
C GLU A 100 0.47 -64.56 -18.63
N ALA A 101 1.42 -63.60 -18.57
CA ALA A 101 2.79 -63.72 -19.12
C ALA A 101 3.73 -62.62 -18.59
N GLN A 102 5.01 -62.93 -18.33
CA GLN A 102 6.02 -62.00 -17.79
C GLN A 102 7.12 -61.66 -18.82
N SER A 103 7.68 -60.44 -18.76
CA SER A 103 9.09 -60.15 -19.13
C SER A 103 9.50 -58.71 -18.70
N ASN A 104 10.79 -58.40 -18.77
CA ASN A 104 11.45 -57.43 -17.89
C ASN A 104 11.82 -56.06 -18.51
N ASP A 105 11.95 -55.08 -17.60
CA ASP A 105 12.94 -53.98 -17.54
C ASP A 105 12.87 -52.69 -18.40
N GLN A 106 13.22 -51.61 -17.69
CA GLN A 106 13.92 -50.38 -18.10
C GLN A 106 13.39 -49.52 -19.28
N ALA A 107 12.66 -48.45 -18.93
CA ALA A 107 12.89 -47.11 -19.48
C ALA A 107 12.39 -46.03 -18.50
N GLY A 108 13.18 -44.96 -18.30
CA GLY A 108 12.78 -43.83 -17.43
C GLY A 108 11.75 -42.91 -18.09
N ARG A 109 10.90 -42.25 -17.27
CA ARG A 109 9.90 -41.29 -17.77
C ARG A 109 9.93 -39.97 -17.00
N ALA A 110 10.67 -38.99 -17.51
CA ALA A 110 10.44 -37.60 -17.16
C ALA A 110 9.04 -37.20 -17.67
N GLN A 111 8.14 -36.81 -16.77
CA GLN A 111 6.79 -36.38 -17.13
C GLN A 111 6.68 -34.86 -17.00
N LEU A 112 6.90 -34.21 -18.14
CA LEU A 112 6.64 -32.78 -18.37
C LEU A 112 5.23 -32.43 -17.87
N ARG A 113 5.12 -31.58 -16.84
CA ARG A 113 3.87 -30.82 -16.64
C ARG A 113 3.74 -29.85 -17.81
N LYS A 114 2.62 -29.94 -18.50
CA LYS A 114 2.29 -29.09 -19.65
C LYS A 114 1.05 -28.25 -19.32
N ASP A 115 1.01 -27.08 -19.93
CA ASP A 115 -0.20 -26.33 -20.23
C ASP A 115 -0.99 -25.74 -19.03
N GLU A 116 -0.31 -24.96 -18.18
CA GLU A 116 -0.92 -23.84 -17.41
C GLU A 116 -0.84 -22.49 -18.18
N GLY A 117 -0.61 -22.55 -19.50
CA GLY A 117 -0.56 -21.38 -20.37
C GLY A 117 -1.94 -20.79 -20.66
N ASN A 118 -2.04 -19.45 -20.63
CA ASN A 118 -3.20 -18.65 -21.04
C ASN A 118 -4.44 -18.65 -20.10
N ARG A 119 -4.25 -18.66 -18.77
CA ARG A 119 -5.20 -17.92 -17.91
C ARG A 119 -4.88 -16.43 -17.94
N THR A 120 -5.83 -15.61 -18.34
CA THR A 120 -5.74 -14.14 -18.23
C THR A 120 -6.20 -13.71 -16.86
N PHE A 121 -5.31 -13.12 -16.06
CA PHE A 121 -5.60 -12.60 -14.73
C PHE A 121 -5.95 -11.11 -14.79
N THR A 122 -6.98 -10.70 -14.06
CA THR A 122 -7.28 -9.28 -13.83
C THR A 122 -6.34 -8.70 -12.76
N MET A 123 -6.15 -7.37 -12.76
CA MET A 123 -5.32 -6.71 -11.74
C MET A 123 -5.84 -6.93 -10.30
N ARG A 124 -7.13 -7.26 -10.13
CA ARG A 124 -7.71 -7.66 -8.83
C ARG A 124 -7.30 -9.07 -8.40
N GLU A 125 -7.25 -10.03 -9.31
CA GLU A 125 -6.78 -11.39 -9.03
C GLU A 125 -5.28 -11.35 -8.68
N LEU A 126 -4.47 -10.63 -9.45
CA LEU A 126 -3.05 -10.43 -9.18
C LEU A 126 -2.80 -9.76 -7.81
N LEU A 127 -3.62 -8.76 -7.45
CA LEU A 127 -3.61 -8.16 -6.11
C LEU A 127 -4.08 -9.10 -4.99
N THR A 128 -4.71 -10.22 -5.31
CA THR A 128 -5.11 -11.26 -4.35
C THR A 128 -4.02 -12.33 -4.25
N GLU A 129 -3.38 -12.67 -5.36
CA GLU A 129 -2.24 -13.59 -5.43
C GLU A 129 -0.98 -13.02 -4.76
N LEU A 130 -0.72 -11.70 -4.87
CA LEU A 130 0.36 -11.08 -4.10
C LEU A 130 0.10 -11.19 -2.58
N LYS A 131 -1.16 -11.14 -2.14
CA LYS A 131 -1.55 -11.29 -0.74
C LYS A 131 -1.47 -12.74 -0.22
N THR A 132 -1.26 -13.70 -1.12
CA THR A 132 -0.83 -15.06 -0.75
C THR A 132 0.69 -15.22 -0.80
N GLU A 133 1.39 -14.63 -1.79
CA GLU A 133 2.87 -14.52 -1.78
C GLU A 133 3.38 -13.69 -0.57
N GLU A 134 2.55 -12.79 -0.02
CA GLU A 134 2.80 -12.06 1.24
C GLU A 134 3.03 -13.01 2.42
N GLY A 135 2.48 -14.22 2.43
CA GLY A 135 2.69 -15.20 3.51
C GLY A 135 4.02 -15.96 3.42
N GLU A 136 4.63 -16.07 2.24
CA GLU A 136 5.88 -16.83 2.04
C GLU A 136 7.14 -15.96 2.21
N ASP A 137 7.09 -14.69 1.80
CA ASP A 137 8.18 -13.71 1.99
C ASP A 137 7.87 -12.72 3.15
N ALA A 138 6.93 -13.06 4.05
CA ALA A 138 6.82 -12.45 5.39
C ALA A 138 7.36 -13.42 6.46
N GLY A 139 8.63 -13.80 6.31
CA GLY A 139 9.38 -14.36 7.44
C GLY A 139 9.30 -13.39 8.64
N SER A 140 9.04 -13.98 9.82
CA SER A 140 8.87 -13.31 11.13
C SER A 140 9.55 -11.94 11.22
N PRO A 141 8.81 -10.82 11.38
CA PRO A 141 9.38 -9.47 11.39
C PRO A 141 10.23 -9.15 12.64
N TYR A 142 10.51 -10.14 13.49
CA TYR A 142 11.37 -10.03 14.66
C TYR A 142 12.84 -9.97 14.28
N SER A 143 13.32 -8.78 13.94
CA SER A 143 14.42 -8.11 14.67
C SER A 143 14.85 -6.83 13.95
N GLN A 144 14.58 -5.68 14.57
CA GLN A 144 15.48 -4.53 14.51
C GLN A 144 15.87 -4.19 15.94
N GLU A 145 17.12 -4.50 16.30
CA GLU A 145 17.62 -4.35 17.66
C GLU A 145 17.64 -2.87 18.07
N THR A 146 16.99 -2.55 19.19
CA THR A 146 17.20 -1.29 19.91
C THR A 146 17.60 -1.59 21.35
N PRO A 147 18.70 -0.99 21.87
CA PRO A 147 19.28 -1.42 23.14
C PRO A 147 18.61 -0.74 24.35
N GLN A 148 17.66 -1.42 24.98
CA GLN A 148 17.19 -1.08 26.33
C GLN A 148 17.21 -2.32 27.24
N GLN A 149 18.30 -2.44 28.00
CA GLN A 149 18.56 -3.56 28.91
C GLN A 149 17.98 -3.34 30.31
N HIS A 150 18.03 -4.40 31.12
CA HIS A 150 17.79 -4.43 32.58
C HIS A 150 16.34 -4.57 33.07
N ALA A 151 15.55 -5.39 32.37
CA ALA A 151 14.42 -6.14 32.96
C ALA A 151 14.10 -7.46 32.21
N ALA A 152 14.26 -7.46 30.88
CA ALA A 152 13.57 -8.39 29.98
C ALA A 152 14.14 -9.83 29.85
N GLU A 153 15.13 -10.26 30.63
CA GLU A 153 15.89 -11.51 30.37
C GLU A 153 15.02 -12.80 30.36
N GLN A 154 13.97 -12.89 31.18
CA GLN A 154 13.03 -14.02 31.15
C GLN A 154 11.89 -13.86 30.15
N THR A 155 11.61 -12.62 29.74
CA THR A 155 10.52 -12.27 28.82
C THR A 155 10.95 -12.50 27.38
N ASN A 156 12.15 -12.01 27.01
CA ASN A 156 12.71 -12.20 25.67
C ASN A 156 12.96 -13.67 25.35
N ALA A 157 13.40 -14.46 26.34
CA ALA A 157 13.66 -15.90 26.19
C ALA A 157 12.42 -16.70 25.70
N ALA A 158 11.19 -16.23 25.97
CA ALA A 158 9.99 -16.85 25.44
C ALA A 158 9.81 -16.58 23.93
N MET A 159 10.15 -15.37 23.47
CA MET A 159 10.10 -14.97 22.07
C MET A 159 11.26 -15.57 21.26
N GLU A 160 12.46 -15.61 21.83
CA GLU A 160 13.60 -16.35 21.27
C GLU A 160 13.27 -17.83 21.09
N LEU A 161 12.63 -18.47 22.08
CA LEU A 161 12.19 -19.87 21.97
C LEU A 161 11.19 -20.07 20.82
N ILE A 162 10.18 -19.20 20.69
CA ILE A 162 9.19 -19.25 19.59
C ILE A 162 9.87 -19.09 18.23
N ASN A 163 10.80 -18.13 18.09
CA ASN A 163 11.53 -17.87 16.85
C ASN A 163 12.57 -18.97 16.52
N SER A 164 13.14 -19.64 17.52
CA SER A 164 14.14 -20.71 17.32
C SER A 164 13.56 -22.02 16.79
N ILE A 165 12.24 -22.23 16.93
CA ILE A 165 11.59 -23.52 16.62
C ILE A 165 11.07 -23.50 15.17
N THR A 166 12.02 -23.74 14.27
CA THR A 166 11.79 -23.99 12.83
C THR A 166 11.26 -25.41 12.55
N GLY A 167 11.32 -26.31 13.54
CA GLY A 167 10.79 -27.67 13.47
C GLY A 167 9.27 -27.72 13.67
N VAL A 168 8.53 -27.51 12.58
CA VAL A 168 7.12 -27.94 12.50
C VAL A 168 7.03 -29.47 12.55
N ASP A 169 6.20 -30.00 13.45
CA ASP A 169 5.47 -31.25 13.17
C ASP A 169 4.46 -30.97 12.05
N GLU A 170 4.11 -31.99 11.23
CA GLU A 170 3.36 -31.79 9.97
C GLU A 170 1.99 -31.08 10.17
N GLU A 171 1.46 -31.03 11.39
CA GLU A 171 0.21 -30.34 11.75
C GLU A 171 0.40 -29.16 12.74
N GLY A 172 1.63 -28.66 12.94
CA GLY A 172 1.95 -27.47 13.75
C GLY A 172 1.68 -27.57 15.26
N ARG A 173 1.28 -28.75 15.74
CA ARG A 173 0.80 -29.01 17.11
C ARG A 173 1.85 -28.76 18.18
N SER A 174 3.13 -28.81 17.87
CA SER A 174 4.21 -28.45 18.79
C SER A 174 4.31 -26.94 18.96
N ARG A 175 4.24 -26.17 17.86
CA ARG A 175 4.27 -24.70 17.89
C ARG A 175 3.07 -24.12 18.65
N GLN A 176 1.87 -24.64 18.39
CA GLN A 176 0.65 -24.19 19.09
C GLN A 176 0.70 -24.44 20.62
N ARG A 177 1.34 -25.54 21.07
CA ARG A 177 1.54 -25.81 22.50
C ARG A 177 2.50 -24.81 23.15
N ILE A 178 3.55 -24.38 22.44
CA ILE A 178 4.52 -23.39 22.91
C ILE A 178 3.86 -22.01 23.02
N LEU A 179 3.10 -21.59 21.99
CA LEU A 179 2.35 -20.34 22.00
C LEU A 179 1.32 -20.30 23.15
N THR A 180 0.59 -21.40 23.35
CA THR A 180 -0.35 -21.56 24.49
C THR A 180 0.36 -21.46 25.86
N PHE A 181 1.59 -21.96 25.98
CA PHE A 181 2.38 -21.84 27.20
C PHE A 181 2.92 -20.42 27.41
N ALA A 182 3.41 -19.77 26.35
CA ALA A 182 3.88 -18.39 26.38
C ALA A 182 2.74 -17.43 26.78
N ALA A 183 1.57 -17.51 26.16
CA ALA A 183 0.39 -16.72 26.52
C ALA A 183 0.01 -16.85 28.01
N LYS A 184 0.07 -18.07 28.57
CA LYS A 184 -0.15 -18.31 30.00
C LYS A 184 0.94 -17.69 30.90
N ARG A 185 2.21 -17.69 30.45
CA ARG A 185 3.29 -17.00 31.18
C ARG A 185 3.09 -15.48 31.18
N TYR A 186 2.67 -14.91 30.05
CA TYR A 186 2.35 -13.48 29.96
C TYR A 186 1.14 -13.11 30.81
N ALA A 187 0.05 -13.89 30.76
CA ALA A 187 -1.12 -13.68 31.63
C ALA A 187 -0.71 -13.58 33.10
N SER A 188 0.08 -14.56 33.59
CA SER A 188 0.58 -14.51 34.97
C SER A 188 1.74 -13.54 35.23
N ALA A 189 2.30 -12.89 34.20
CA ALA A 189 3.16 -11.71 34.40
C ALA A 189 2.29 -10.49 34.72
N ILE A 190 1.22 -10.28 33.95
CA ILE A 190 0.27 -9.16 34.16
C ILE A 190 -0.52 -9.31 35.46
N GLU A 191 -0.83 -10.54 35.91
CA GLU A 191 -1.37 -10.79 37.26
C GLU A 191 -0.46 -10.31 38.40
N ARG A 192 0.85 -10.15 38.14
CA ARG A 192 1.85 -9.69 39.13
C ARG A 192 2.25 -8.23 38.94
N ASN A 193 2.24 -7.74 37.70
CA ASN A 193 2.54 -6.36 37.34
C ASN A 193 1.57 -5.89 36.23
N PRO A 194 0.40 -5.33 36.59
CA PRO A 194 -0.59 -4.87 35.60
C PRO A 194 -0.08 -3.75 34.68
N ASP A 195 0.93 -2.99 35.13
CA ASP A 195 1.50 -1.86 34.41
C ASP A 195 2.67 -2.26 33.47
N ASP A 196 2.92 -3.56 33.31
CA ASP A 196 3.94 -4.12 32.41
C ASP A 196 3.51 -4.05 30.93
N TYR A 197 3.68 -2.86 30.33
CA TYR A 197 3.30 -2.62 28.94
C TYR A 197 4.07 -3.50 27.95
N ASP A 198 5.32 -3.89 28.27
CA ASP A 198 6.15 -4.75 27.43
C ASP A 198 5.64 -6.20 27.45
N ALA A 199 5.27 -6.72 28.63
CA ALA A 199 4.61 -8.01 28.73
C ALA A 199 3.22 -8.02 28.06
N LEU A 200 2.45 -6.92 28.13
CA LEU A 200 1.18 -6.78 27.40
C LEU A 200 1.39 -6.78 25.87
N TYR A 201 2.36 -6.01 25.38
CA TYR A 201 2.74 -5.96 23.97
C TYR A 201 3.15 -7.34 23.44
N ASN A 202 4.08 -8.02 24.14
CA ASN A 202 4.53 -9.35 23.72
C ASN A 202 3.42 -10.42 23.85
N TRP A 203 2.49 -10.30 24.80
CA TRP A 203 1.30 -11.16 24.86
C TRP A 203 0.40 -10.98 23.63
N ALA A 204 0.14 -9.72 23.23
CA ALA A 204 -0.65 -9.41 22.05
C ALA A 204 -0.07 -10.03 20.77
N LEU A 205 1.26 -10.02 20.67
CA LEU A 205 1.99 -10.66 19.57
C LEU A 205 1.88 -12.18 19.57
N VAL A 206 2.03 -12.83 20.74
CA VAL A 206 1.81 -14.29 20.89
C VAL A 206 0.36 -14.67 20.56
N LEU A 207 -0.61 -13.80 20.83
CA LEU A 207 -2.01 -14.00 20.46
C LEU A 207 -2.23 -13.88 18.94
N GLN A 208 -1.62 -12.91 18.25
CA GLN A 208 -1.63 -12.86 16.77
C GLN A 208 -1.00 -14.11 16.15
N GLU A 209 0.18 -14.49 16.61
CA GLU A 209 0.89 -15.67 16.13
C GLU A 209 0.07 -16.96 16.38
N SER A 210 -0.59 -17.06 17.55
CA SER A 210 -1.56 -18.13 17.82
C SER A 210 -2.74 -18.11 16.84
N ALA A 211 -3.17 -16.93 16.38
CA ALA A 211 -4.29 -16.75 15.47
C ALA A 211 -3.95 -17.17 14.03
N ASP A 212 -2.70 -17.02 13.61
CA ASP A 212 -2.19 -17.54 12.33
C ASP A 212 -1.94 -19.05 12.35
N ASN A 213 -1.79 -19.65 13.54
CA ASN A 213 -1.53 -21.09 13.73
C ASN A 213 -2.79 -21.90 14.13
N VAL A 214 -3.98 -21.31 14.05
CA VAL A 214 -5.26 -22.02 14.25
C VAL A 214 -5.51 -23.00 13.11
N ASN A 215 -5.61 -24.30 13.42
CA ASN A 215 -6.12 -25.31 12.48
C ASN A 215 -7.53 -24.87 11.99
N PRO A 216 -7.79 -24.76 10.67
CA PRO A 216 -9.11 -24.42 10.12
C PRO A 216 -10.28 -25.30 10.60
N GLU A 217 -10.01 -26.54 11.03
CA GLU A 217 -11.01 -27.46 11.59
C GLU A 217 -11.31 -27.21 13.09
N SER A 218 -10.53 -26.38 13.78
CA SER A 218 -10.68 -26.11 15.21
C SER A 218 -11.67 -24.99 15.49
N THR A 219 -12.77 -25.32 16.14
CA THR A 219 -13.83 -24.35 16.50
C THR A 219 -13.43 -23.41 17.66
N SER A 220 -12.38 -23.74 18.44
CA SER A 220 -11.98 -22.92 19.61
C SER A 220 -10.50 -23.08 19.98
N PRO A 221 -9.79 -21.98 20.34
CA PRO A 221 -10.18 -20.60 20.09
C PRO A 221 -10.18 -20.28 18.58
N SER A 222 -11.08 -19.41 18.12
CA SER A 222 -11.12 -19.01 16.71
C SER A 222 -10.07 -17.93 16.42
N LYS A 223 -9.64 -17.82 15.16
CA LYS A 223 -8.69 -16.78 14.71
C LYS A 223 -9.16 -15.35 15.05
N ASP A 224 -10.44 -15.04 14.85
CA ASP A 224 -11.01 -13.73 15.17
C ASP A 224 -11.02 -13.44 16.69
N ALA A 225 -11.27 -14.46 17.53
CA ALA A 225 -11.23 -14.29 18.99
C ALA A 225 -9.81 -13.99 19.50
N LEU A 226 -8.80 -14.69 18.97
CA LEU A 226 -7.39 -14.43 19.31
C LEU A 226 -6.92 -13.06 18.81
N LEU A 227 -7.32 -12.65 17.60
CA LEU A 227 -7.04 -11.30 17.09
C LEU A 227 -7.76 -10.21 17.90
N GLU A 228 -8.96 -10.47 18.43
CA GLU A 228 -9.65 -9.54 19.33
C GLU A 228 -8.94 -9.43 20.69
N GLU A 229 -8.47 -10.53 21.26
CA GLU A 229 -7.71 -10.52 22.51
C GLU A 229 -6.37 -9.78 22.30
N ALA A 230 -5.67 -10.01 21.19
CA ALA A 230 -4.48 -9.25 20.80
C ALA A 230 -4.77 -7.74 20.71
N CYS A 231 -5.89 -7.35 20.07
CA CYS A 231 -6.31 -5.95 19.99
C CYS A 231 -6.49 -5.32 21.38
N LYS A 232 -7.08 -6.04 22.34
CA LYS A 232 -7.24 -5.56 23.73
C LYS A 232 -5.90 -5.41 24.44
N LYS A 233 -4.95 -6.33 24.22
CA LYS A 233 -3.62 -6.27 24.81
C LYS A 233 -2.73 -5.16 24.23
N TYR A 234 -2.87 -4.82 22.95
CA TYR A 234 -2.26 -3.61 22.39
C TYR A 234 -2.91 -2.31 22.91
N ASP A 235 -4.23 -2.28 23.05
CA ASP A 235 -4.98 -1.15 23.63
C ASP A 235 -4.59 -0.90 25.10
N GLU A 236 -4.35 -1.95 25.87
CA GLU A 236 -3.77 -1.89 27.22
C GLU A 236 -2.30 -1.40 27.20
N ALA A 237 -1.44 -1.98 26.37
CA ALA A 237 -0.03 -1.58 26.26
C ALA A 237 0.16 -0.12 25.80
N THR A 238 -0.65 0.35 24.83
CA THR A 238 -0.57 1.73 24.31
C THR A 238 -1.20 2.77 25.24
N ARG A 239 -2.07 2.39 26.18
CA ARG A 239 -2.47 3.25 27.30
C ARG A 239 -1.30 3.51 28.25
N LEU A 240 -0.56 2.47 28.60
CA LEU A 240 0.57 2.53 29.53
C LEU A 240 1.81 3.19 28.90
N CYS A 241 2.08 2.91 27.62
CA CYS A 241 3.15 3.53 26.85
C CYS A 241 2.62 4.15 25.53
N PRO A 242 2.10 5.40 25.56
CA PRO A 242 1.55 6.09 24.38
C PRO A 242 2.56 6.42 23.26
N SER A 243 3.84 6.13 23.49
CA SER A 243 4.95 6.23 22.53
C SER A 243 5.37 4.89 21.90
N LEU A 244 4.78 3.76 22.30
CA LEU A 244 5.12 2.43 21.77
C LEU A 244 4.57 2.24 20.34
N HIS A 245 5.32 2.74 19.37
CA HIS A 245 4.92 2.76 17.96
C HIS A 245 4.72 1.36 17.37
N ASP A 246 5.49 0.36 17.79
CA ASP A 246 5.36 -1.03 17.35
C ASP A 246 4.05 -1.67 17.80
N ALA A 247 3.54 -1.31 19.00
CA ALA A 247 2.22 -1.72 19.44
C ALA A 247 1.12 -1.13 18.55
N PHE A 248 1.18 0.17 18.23
CA PHE A 248 0.24 0.77 17.27
C PHE A 248 0.33 0.12 15.87
N TYR A 249 1.53 -0.21 15.39
CA TYR A 249 1.75 -0.86 14.09
C TYR A 249 1.19 -2.28 14.06
N ASN A 250 1.54 -3.14 15.02
CA ASN A 250 1.10 -4.53 15.05
C ASN A 250 -0.40 -4.64 15.42
N TRP A 251 -0.94 -3.72 16.22
CA TRP A 251 -2.38 -3.58 16.42
C TRP A 251 -3.12 -3.22 15.13
N ALA A 252 -2.55 -2.34 14.30
CA ALA A 252 -3.13 -2.02 12.99
C ALA A 252 -3.13 -3.24 12.06
N ILE A 253 -2.13 -4.12 12.13
CA ILE A 253 -2.13 -5.42 11.44
C ILE A 253 -3.27 -6.31 11.98
N ALA A 254 -3.35 -6.52 13.30
CA ALA A 254 -4.41 -7.34 13.91
C ALA A 254 -5.82 -6.89 13.51
N ILE A 255 -6.09 -5.57 13.54
CA ILE A 255 -7.37 -5.00 13.09
C ILE A 255 -7.56 -5.22 11.58
N SER A 256 -6.51 -5.06 10.76
CA SER A 256 -6.56 -5.31 9.31
C SER A 256 -7.00 -6.74 9.00
N ASP A 257 -6.48 -7.73 9.72
CA ASP A 257 -6.82 -9.14 9.49
C ASP A 257 -8.26 -9.47 9.92
N ARG A 258 -8.73 -8.91 11.03
CA ARG A 258 -10.16 -8.96 11.40
C ARG A 258 -11.04 -8.32 10.31
N ALA A 259 -10.62 -7.18 9.75
CA ALA A 259 -11.32 -6.51 8.66
C ALA A 259 -11.39 -7.37 7.39
N LYS A 260 -10.29 -8.06 7.01
CA LYS A 260 -10.27 -9.06 5.92
C LYS A 260 -11.29 -10.18 6.18
N MET A 261 -11.33 -10.73 7.39
CA MET A 261 -12.28 -11.80 7.78
C MET A 261 -13.76 -11.35 7.72
N ARG A 262 -14.03 -10.05 7.84
CA ARG A 262 -15.39 -9.46 7.71
C ARG A 262 -15.74 -8.99 6.29
N GLY A 263 -14.83 -9.13 5.31
CA GLY A 263 -15.09 -8.93 3.89
C GLY A 263 -15.57 -7.51 3.53
N ARG A 264 -16.81 -7.38 3.05
CA ARG A 264 -17.40 -6.09 2.60
C ARG A 264 -18.62 -5.66 3.42
N THR A 265 -18.48 -5.72 4.73
CA THR A 265 -19.49 -5.30 5.71
C THR A 265 -19.22 -3.89 6.25
N LYS A 266 -20.19 -3.30 6.95
CA LYS A 266 -19.97 -2.06 7.72
C LYS A 266 -19.04 -2.24 8.92
N GLU A 267 -18.97 -3.45 9.47
CA GLU A 267 -17.97 -3.81 10.48
C GLU A 267 -16.55 -3.75 9.88
N ALA A 268 -16.34 -4.34 8.70
CA ALA A 268 -15.07 -4.22 7.98
C ALA A 268 -14.70 -2.76 7.67
N GLU A 269 -15.67 -1.92 7.29
CA GLU A 269 -15.44 -0.49 7.04
C GLU A 269 -14.93 0.26 8.29
N GLU A 270 -15.47 -0.04 9.46
CA GLU A 270 -15.03 0.57 10.72
C GLU A 270 -13.71 -0.02 11.22
N LEU A 271 -13.49 -1.33 11.10
CA LEU A 271 -12.20 -1.95 11.39
C LEU A 271 -11.08 -1.35 10.50
N TRP A 272 -11.29 -1.19 9.20
CA TRP A 272 -10.32 -0.52 8.32
C TRP A 272 -10.08 0.96 8.71
N LYS A 273 -11.10 1.68 9.21
CA LYS A 273 -10.93 3.03 9.79
C LYS A 273 -10.13 3.04 11.09
N GLN A 274 -10.18 1.97 11.88
CA GLN A 274 -9.39 1.83 13.11
C GLN A 274 -7.93 1.43 12.80
N ALA A 275 -7.73 0.47 11.89
CA ALA A 275 -6.40 0.09 11.40
C ALA A 275 -5.66 1.30 10.80
N THR A 276 -6.33 2.10 9.96
CA THR A 276 -5.71 3.30 9.35
C THR A 276 -5.36 4.40 10.36
N LYS A 277 -6.11 4.55 11.46
CA LYS A 277 -5.73 5.44 12.59
C LYS A 277 -4.52 4.92 13.36
N ASN A 278 -4.43 3.60 13.57
CA ASN A 278 -3.30 3.01 14.30
C ASN A 278 -2.01 3.00 13.46
N TYR A 279 -2.09 2.74 12.15
CA TYR A 279 -0.98 2.97 11.23
C TYR A 279 -0.55 4.45 11.19
N GLU A 280 -1.51 5.38 11.19
CA GLU A 280 -1.21 6.81 11.30
C GLU A 280 -0.44 7.14 12.58
N LYS A 281 -0.90 6.64 13.72
CA LYS A 281 -0.26 6.87 15.02
C LYS A 281 1.13 6.25 15.10
N ALA A 282 1.32 5.05 14.56
CA ALA A 282 2.64 4.41 14.45
C ALA A 282 3.61 5.26 13.60
N VAL A 283 3.18 5.75 12.44
CA VAL A 283 3.99 6.60 11.55
C VAL A 283 4.23 8.01 12.12
N GLN A 284 3.32 8.54 12.94
CA GLN A 284 3.56 9.79 13.68
C GLN A 284 4.65 9.65 14.75
N LEU A 285 4.78 8.47 15.36
CA LEU A 285 5.79 8.18 16.38
C LEU A 285 7.14 7.76 15.76
N ASN A 286 7.11 6.96 14.70
CA ASN A 286 8.29 6.60 13.90
C ASN A 286 8.01 6.87 12.41
N TRP A 287 8.41 8.06 11.95
CA TRP A 287 8.21 8.52 10.59
C TRP A 287 9.10 7.81 9.55
N ASN A 288 10.13 7.08 9.98
CA ASN A 288 11.17 6.52 9.11
C ASN A 288 10.95 5.02 8.79
N SER A 289 9.70 4.56 8.77
CA SER A 289 9.33 3.17 8.44
C SER A 289 8.66 3.06 7.06
N PRO A 290 9.38 2.61 6.00
CA PRO A 290 8.79 2.30 4.70
C PRO A 290 7.66 1.27 4.80
N GLN A 291 7.83 0.26 5.65
CA GLN A 291 6.88 -0.83 5.87
C GLN A 291 5.56 -0.31 6.46
N ALA A 292 5.61 0.53 7.50
CA ALA A 292 4.41 1.12 8.09
C ALA A 292 3.67 2.03 7.10
N LEU A 293 4.39 2.81 6.29
CA LEU A 293 3.82 3.63 5.23
C LEU A 293 3.17 2.78 4.10
N ASN A 294 3.79 1.68 3.68
CA ASN A 294 3.21 0.75 2.72
C ASN A 294 1.92 0.09 3.28
N ASN A 295 1.96 -0.38 4.52
CA ASN A 295 0.83 -1.10 5.12
C ASN A 295 -0.34 -0.15 5.44
N TRP A 296 -0.05 1.11 5.79
CA TRP A 296 -1.06 2.18 5.81
C TRP A 296 -1.69 2.40 4.43
N GLY A 297 -0.87 2.44 3.37
CA GLY A 297 -1.33 2.53 1.99
C GLY A 297 -2.26 1.38 1.59
N LEU A 298 -1.92 0.14 1.96
CA LEU A 298 -2.75 -1.05 1.73
C LEU A 298 -4.06 -1.00 2.51
N ALA A 299 -4.04 -0.61 3.78
CA ALA A 299 -5.27 -0.46 4.58
C ALA A 299 -6.21 0.63 4.03
N LEU A 300 -5.65 1.73 3.51
CA LEU A 300 -6.41 2.75 2.78
C LEU A 300 -6.94 2.21 1.44
N GLN A 301 -6.18 1.38 0.73
CA GLN A 301 -6.62 0.74 -0.52
C GLN A 301 -7.82 -0.21 -0.29
N GLU A 302 -7.78 -1.05 0.74
CA GLU A 302 -8.91 -1.93 1.09
C GLU A 302 -10.14 -1.14 1.58
N LEU A 303 -9.94 -0.11 2.42
CA LEU A 303 -11.01 0.82 2.80
C LEU A 303 -11.65 1.45 1.56
N SER A 304 -10.84 1.91 0.60
CA SER A 304 -11.30 2.51 -0.65
C SER A 304 -12.14 1.57 -1.54
N ALA A 305 -12.02 0.26 -1.34
CA ALA A 305 -12.75 -0.75 -2.10
C ALA A 305 -14.18 -1.01 -1.57
N ILE A 306 -14.53 -0.51 -0.37
CA ILE A 306 -15.81 -0.75 0.30
C ILE A 306 -16.58 0.52 0.71
N VAL A 307 -15.91 1.67 0.85
CA VAL A 307 -16.55 2.97 1.14
C VAL A 307 -17.36 3.52 -0.05
N PRO A 308 -18.32 4.45 0.20
CA PRO A 308 -19.00 5.19 -0.87
C PRO A 308 -18.05 5.97 -1.78
N ALA A 309 -18.41 6.08 -3.07
CA ALA A 309 -17.58 6.71 -4.10
C ALA A 309 -17.14 8.16 -3.77
N ARG A 310 -17.96 8.91 -3.01
CA ARG A 310 -17.66 10.27 -2.52
C ARG A 310 -16.43 10.33 -1.60
N GLU A 311 -16.17 9.29 -0.82
CA GLU A 311 -15.05 9.19 0.13
C GLU A 311 -13.83 8.51 -0.51
N LYS A 312 -14.09 7.53 -1.39
CA LYS A 312 -13.08 6.75 -2.12
C LYS A 312 -12.00 7.61 -2.78
N GLN A 313 -12.38 8.68 -3.50
CA GLN A 313 -11.43 9.57 -4.19
C GLN A 313 -10.39 10.20 -3.25
N THR A 314 -10.78 10.59 -2.04
CA THR A 314 -9.85 11.17 -1.05
C THR A 314 -8.94 10.08 -0.48
N ILE A 315 -9.52 8.94 -0.09
CA ILE A 315 -8.79 7.82 0.51
C ILE A 315 -7.73 7.24 -0.45
N VAL A 316 -8.05 7.12 -1.75
CA VAL A 316 -7.11 6.68 -2.80
C VAL A 316 -5.92 7.66 -2.93
N ARG A 317 -6.16 8.97 -2.88
CA ARG A 317 -5.07 9.97 -2.92
C ARG A 317 -4.17 9.89 -1.68
N THR A 318 -4.76 9.64 -0.51
CA THR A 318 -3.98 9.38 0.71
C THR A 318 -3.14 8.11 0.56
N ALA A 319 -3.69 7.02 0.04
CA ALA A 319 -2.96 5.77 -0.22
C ALA A 319 -1.75 6.01 -1.17
N ILE A 320 -1.97 6.68 -2.30
CA ILE A 320 -0.92 7.10 -3.25
C ILE A 320 0.19 7.88 -2.53
N SER A 321 -0.18 8.83 -1.65
CA SER A 321 0.76 9.61 -0.86
C SER A 321 1.59 8.75 0.11
N LYS A 322 1.00 7.73 0.75
CA LYS A 322 1.74 6.83 1.66
C LYS A 322 2.69 5.89 0.93
N PHE A 323 2.28 5.31 -0.21
CA PHE A 323 3.22 4.52 -1.03
C PHE A 323 4.36 5.39 -1.59
N ARG A 324 4.08 6.61 -2.08
CA ARG A 324 5.12 7.56 -2.48
C ARG A 324 6.07 7.91 -1.33
N ALA A 325 5.57 8.05 -0.10
CA ALA A 325 6.40 8.28 1.07
C ALA A 325 7.30 7.08 1.39
N ALA A 326 6.77 5.84 1.36
CA ALA A 326 7.55 4.62 1.55
C ALA A 326 8.71 4.51 0.54
N ILE A 327 8.44 4.80 -0.74
CA ILE A 327 9.44 4.79 -1.82
C ILE A 327 10.49 5.90 -1.65
N ARG A 328 10.11 7.06 -1.07
CA ARG A 328 11.06 8.15 -0.77
C ARG A 328 12.00 7.85 0.40
N LEU A 329 11.61 6.97 1.31
CA LEU A 329 12.49 6.44 2.36
C LEU A 329 13.36 5.28 1.84
N GLN A 330 12.78 4.38 1.04
CA GLN A 330 13.49 3.25 0.43
C GLN A 330 13.12 3.14 -1.06
N PHE A 331 13.99 3.70 -1.91
CA PHE A 331 13.75 3.80 -3.36
C PHE A 331 13.62 2.44 -4.07
N ASP A 332 14.20 1.37 -3.53
CA ASP A 332 14.13 0.02 -4.12
C ASP A 332 13.06 -0.88 -3.49
N PHE A 333 12.15 -0.33 -2.68
CA PHE A 333 11.10 -1.09 -1.99
C PHE A 333 10.01 -1.58 -2.97
N HIS A 334 10.33 -2.64 -3.71
CA HIS A 334 9.53 -3.16 -4.83
C HIS A 334 8.06 -3.43 -4.50
N ARG A 335 7.72 -3.79 -3.24
CA ARG A 335 6.32 -3.95 -2.81
C ARG A 335 5.55 -2.63 -2.84
N ALA A 336 6.11 -1.54 -2.30
CA ALA A 336 5.48 -0.21 -2.36
C ALA A 336 5.39 0.34 -3.79
N ILE A 337 6.43 0.11 -4.61
CA ILE A 337 6.46 0.47 -6.04
C ILE A 337 5.33 -0.26 -6.80
N TYR A 338 5.19 -1.58 -6.60
CA TYR A 338 4.12 -2.37 -7.20
C TYR A 338 2.73 -1.87 -6.73
N ASN A 339 2.55 -1.74 -5.41
CA ASN A 339 1.28 -1.35 -4.80
C ASN A 339 0.80 0.01 -5.32
N LEU A 340 1.69 1.00 -5.43
CA LEU A 340 1.41 2.30 -6.05
C LEU A 340 0.97 2.16 -7.51
N GLY A 341 1.66 1.34 -8.31
CA GLY A 341 1.22 1.00 -9.66
C GLY A 341 -0.20 0.43 -9.71
N THR A 342 -0.53 -0.49 -8.80
CA THR A 342 -1.88 -1.08 -8.73
C THR A 342 -2.98 -0.07 -8.38
N VAL A 343 -2.68 0.90 -7.50
CA VAL A 343 -3.63 1.94 -7.10
C VAL A 343 -3.81 2.98 -8.20
N LEU A 344 -2.76 3.31 -8.95
CA LEU A 344 -2.85 4.15 -10.14
C LEU A 344 -3.67 3.47 -11.25
N TYR A 345 -3.52 2.15 -11.44
CA TYR A 345 -4.39 1.38 -12.33
C TYR A 345 -5.86 1.44 -11.89
N GLY A 346 -6.12 1.17 -10.61
CA GLY A 346 -7.47 1.22 -10.03
C GLY A 346 -8.13 2.60 -10.16
N LEU A 347 -7.36 3.67 -9.96
CA LEU A 347 -7.82 5.04 -10.14
C LEU A 347 -8.12 5.36 -11.61
N ALA A 348 -7.27 4.93 -12.55
CA ALA A 348 -7.52 5.11 -13.99
C ALA A 348 -8.82 4.42 -14.43
N GLU A 349 -9.00 3.18 -13.99
CA GLU A 349 -10.21 2.37 -14.16
C GLU A 349 -11.48 3.02 -13.58
N ASP A 350 -11.42 3.54 -12.37
CA ASP A 350 -12.57 4.20 -11.72
C ASP A 350 -12.92 5.53 -12.41
N MET A 351 -11.92 6.29 -12.87
CA MET A 351 -12.12 7.52 -13.65
C MET A 351 -12.76 7.22 -15.01
N LEU A 352 -12.33 6.14 -15.69
CA LEU A 352 -12.92 5.68 -16.94
C LEU A 352 -14.40 5.31 -16.78
N ARG A 353 -14.74 4.55 -15.72
CA ARG A 353 -16.14 4.20 -15.40
C ARG A 353 -16.99 5.39 -14.97
N ALA A 354 -16.38 6.45 -14.45
CA ALA A 354 -17.05 7.71 -14.14
C ALA A 354 -17.32 8.60 -15.38
N GLY A 355 -16.96 8.15 -16.58
CA GLY A 355 -17.16 8.90 -17.83
C GLY A 355 -16.17 10.05 -18.03
N ALA A 356 -15.07 10.10 -17.26
CA ALA A 356 -13.96 11.00 -17.56
C ALA A 356 -13.24 10.52 -18.83
N ALA A 357 -12.62 11.45 -19.55
CA ALA A 357 -11.75 11.11 -20.68
C ALA A 357 -10.66 10.13 -20.23
N THR A 358 -10.29 9.19 -21.10
CA THR A 358 -9.27 8.15 -20.84
C THR A 358 -7.98 8.78 -20.34
N ASN A 359 -7.70 8.63 -19.04
CA ASN A 359 -6.53 9.25 -18.43
C ASN A 359 -5.28 8.39 -18.68
N ASN A 360 -4.76 8.49 -19.91
CA ASN A 360 -3.63 7.71 -20.39
C ASN A 360 -2.36 7.94 -19.54
N GLU A 361 -2.22 9.09 -18.88
CA GLU A 361 -1.10 9.35 -17.97
C GLU A 361 -1.19 8.48 -16.70
N LEU A 362 -2.37 8.24 -16.12
CA LEU A 362 -2.50 7.32 -14.98
C LEU A 362 -2.20 5.87 -15.35
N TYR A 363 -2.70 5.41 -16.51
CA TYR A 363 -2.37 4.07 -17.03
C TYR A 363 -0.86 3.95 -17.36
N SER A 364 -0.24 4.99 -17.93
CA SER A 364 1.20 5.02 -18.21
C SER A 364 2.03 5.03 -16.93
N GLN A 365 1.68 5.86 -15.93
CA GLN A 365 2.34 5.86 -14.61
C GLN A 365 2.22 4.50 -13.92
N SER A 366 1.01 3.89 -13.92
CA SER A 366 0.80 2.52 -13.45
C SER A 366 1.76 1.53 -14.11
N ALA A 367 1.89 1.59 -15.44
CA ALA A 367 2.75 0.70 -16.19
C ALA A 367 4.25 0.92 -15.89
N ILE A 368 4.69 2.18 -15.72
CA ILE A 368 6.05 2.54 -15.30
C ILE A 368 6.35 1.94 -13.91
N TYR A 369 5.43 2.09 -12.95
CA TYR A 369 5.58 1.53 -11.61
C TYR A 369 5.65 0.00 -11.60
N ILE A 370 4.76 -0.68 -12.33
CA ILE A 370 4.74 -2.15 -12.43
C ILE A 370 5.99 -2.68 -13.15
N ALA A 371 6.45 -2.01 -14.22
CA ALA A 371 7.70 -2.32 -14.90
C ALA A 371 8.91 -2.18 -13.96
N ALA A 372 8.97 -1.12 -13.15
CA ALA A 372 10.04 -0.91 -12.20
C ALA A 372 10.06 -1.96 -11.08
N ALA A 373 8.90 -2.33 -10.53
CA ALA A 373 8.80 -3.40 -9.53
C ALA A 373 9.27 -4.75 -10.10
N HIS A 374 8.88 -5.10 -11.32
CA HIS A 374 9.36 -6.31 -12.00
C HIS A 374 10.86 -6.26 -12.28
N ALA A 375 11.42 -5.12 -12.73
CA ALA A 375 12.85 -4.96 -12.96
C ALA A 375 13.70 -5.18 -11.69
N LEU A 376 13.23 -4.67 -10.55
CA LEU A 376 13.90 -4.83 -9.25
C LEU A 376 13.80 -6.26 -8.70
N LYS A 377 12.65 -6.93 -8.87
CA LYS A 377 12.39 -8.29 -8.36
C LYS A 377 11.78 -9.19 -9.45
N PRO A 378 12.57 -9.66 -10.44
CA PRO A 378 12.03 -10.36 -11.60
C PRO A 378 11.50 -11.77 -11.31
N SER A 379 11.89 -12.36 -10.16
CA SER A 379 11.46 -13.68 -9.72
C SER A 379 10.01 -13.74 -9.23
N TYR A 380 9.35 -12.60 -9.03
CA TYR A 380 7.96 -12.56 -8.56
C TYR A 380 6.99 -12.88 -9.70
N SER A 381 6.18 -13.93 -9.50
CA SER A 381 5.25 -14.43 -10.51
C SER A 381 4.18 -13.37 -10.84
N VAL A 382 3.64 -12.75 -9.79
CA VAL A 382 2.59 -11.74 -9.85
C VAL A 382 3.07 -10.47 -10.55
N TYR A 383 4.33 -10.05 -10.35
CA TYR A 383 4.89 -8.87 -11.03
C TYR A 383 5.03 -9.11 -12.54
N SER A 384 5.45 -10.32 -12.92
CA SER A 384 5.57 -10.76 -14.31
C SER A 384 4.20 -10.77 -15.02
N SER A 385 3.16 -11.27 -14.34
CA SER A 385 1.80 -11.28 -14.88
C SER A 385 1.12 -9.90 -14.90
N ALA A 386 1.39 -9.03 -13.91
CA ALA A 386 0.93 -7.65 -13.92
C ALA A 386 1.57 -6.84 -15.06
N LEU A 387 2.88 -7.00 -15.28
CA LEU A 387 3.57 -6.37 -16.40
C LEU A 387 2.97 -6.80 -17.74
N ARG A 388 2.60 -8.08 -17.89
CA ARG A 388 1.92 -8.58 -19.10
C ARG A 388 0.59 -7.87 -19.37
N LEU A 389 -0.17 -7.52 -18.32
CA LEU A 389 -1.44 -6.79 -18.44
C LEU A 389 -1.24 -5.32 -18.86
N VAL A 390 -0.21 -4.65 -18.34
CA VAL A 390 0.01 -3.20 -18.56
C VAL A 390 1.05 -2.89 -19.64
N ARG A 391 1.68 -3.88 -20.28
CA ARG A 391 2.75 -3.70 -21.29
C ARG A 391 2.35 -2.76 -22.42
N SER A 392 1.10 -2.83 -22.89
CA SER A 392 0.54 -1.98 -23.96
C SER A 392 0.36 -0.50 -23.56
N MET A 393 0.51 -0.17 -22.28
CA MET A 393 0.43 1.20 -21.74
C MET A 393 1.81 1.86 -21.60
N LEU A 394 2.90 1.12 -21.88
CA LEU A 394 4.25 1.65 -22.01
C LEU A 394 4.49 2.21 -23.43
N PRO A 395 5.15 3.37 -23.58
CA PRO A 395 5.49 3.95 -24.88
C PRO A 395 6.75 3.31 -25.48
N LEU A 396 6.71 1.99 -25.73
CA LEU A 396 7.83 1.18 -26.23
C LEU A 396 8.46 1.80 -27.50
N PRO A 397 9.80 1.86 -27.65
CA PRO A 397 10.81 1.19 -26.82
C PRO A 397 11.26 2.00 -25.57
N TYR A 398 10.46 2.94 -25.09
CA TYR A 398 10.77 3.81 -23.96
C TYR A 398 9.90 3.47 -22.73
N LEU A 399 10.40 3.82 -21.55
CA LEU A 399 9.65 3.72 -20.29
C LEU A 399 8.67 4.89 -20.13
N LYS A 400 9.10 6.12 -20.46
CA LYS A 400 8.24 7.31 -20.52
C LYS A 400 8.54 8.15 -21.75
N VAL A 401 7.50 8.72 -22.34
CA VAL A 401 7.56 9.72 -23.42
C VAL A 401 6.62 10.85 -23.05
N GLY A 402 7.03 12.09 -23.32
CA GLY A 402 6.23 13.26 -22.97
C GLY A 402 6.80 14.55 -23.52
N TYR A 403 6.27 15.69 -23.06
CA TYR A 403 6.78 17.01 -23.42
C TYR A 403 7.29 17.74 -22.18
N LEU A 404 8.45 18.39 -22.29
CA LEU A 404 9.01 19.27 -21.27
C LEU A 404 9.52 20.55 -21.93
N THR A 405 9.36 21.67 -21.25
CA THR A 405 9.92 22.96 -21.67
C THR A 405 11.34 23.08 -21.14
N ALA A 406 12.29 23.24 -22.06
CA ALA A 406 13.72 23.13 -21.79
C ALA A 406 14.51 24.25 -22.49
N PRO A 407 15.68 24.65 -21.99
CA PRO A 407 16.51 25.66 -22.62
C PRO A 407 17.19 25.13 -23.91
N PRO A 408 17.85 25.98 -24.70
CA PRO A 408 18.79 25.52 -25.73
C PRO A 408 19.90 24.66 -25.11
N ALA A 409 20.22 23.51 -25.72
CA ALA A 409 21.19 22.59 -25.16
C ALA A 409 22.60 23.21 -25.07
N GLY A 410 23.25 23.03 -23.91
CA GLY A 410 24.51 23.69 -23.58
C GLY A 410 24.37 25.14 -23.09
N GLN A 411 23.14 25.65 -22.95
CA GLN A 411 22.85 26.97 -22.38
C GLN A 411 21.79 26.84 -21.25
N PRO A 412 22.10 26.20 -20.11
CA PRO A 412 21.12 25.92 -19.05
C PRO A 412 20.48 27.19 -18.46
N ILE A 413 21.22 28.31 -18.47
CA ILE A 413 20.73 29.63 -18.07
C ILE A 413 20.49 30.47 -19.33
N ALA A 414 19.39 30.20 -20.04
CA ALA A 414 18.96 30.94 -21.22
C ALA A 414 17.77 31.88 -20.93
N PRO A 415 17.62 33.00 -21.66
CA PRO A 415 16.46 33.88 -21.56
C PRO A 415 15.13 33.12 -21.72
N HIS A 416 14.09 33.50 -20.98
CA HIS A 416 12.81 32.76 -20.96
C HIS A 416 12.13 32.63 -22.33
N SER A 417 12.44 33.52 -23.28
CA SER A 417 12.00 33.46 -24.68
C SER A 417 12.55 32.26 -25.46
N ASP A 418 13.68 31.71 -25.03
CA ASP A 418 14.47 30.77 -25.82
C ASP A 418 14.19 29.31 -25.42
N TRP A 419 13.57 29.13 -24.25
CA TRP A 419 13.07 27.86 -23.73
C TRP A 419 11.92 27.34 -24.59
N LYS A 420 11.98 26.06 -24.98
CA LYS A 420 11.07 25.47 -25.96
C LYS A 420 10.51 24.14 -25.47
N ARG A 421 9.18 24.05 -25.48
CA ARG A 421 8.42 22.82 -25.21
C ARG A 421 8.76 21.76 -26.26
N SER A 422 9.60 20.81 -25.86
CA SER A 422 10.20 19.78 -26.69
C SER A 422 9.67 18.41 -26.26
N GLN A 423 9.69 17.43 -27.17
CA GLN A 423 9.41 16.05 -26.80
C GLN A 423 10.65 15.44 -26.10
N PHE A 424 10.44 14.67 -25.04
CA PHE A 424 11.49 13.93 -24.33
C PHE A 424 11.11 12.46 -24.21
N VAL A 425 12.13 11.60 -24.16
CA VAL A 425 12.01 10.15 -23.98
C VAL A 425 12.95 9.69 -22.87
N LEU A 426 12.53 8.68 -22.11
CA LEU A 426 13.31 8.04 -21.05
C LEU A 426 13.33 6.53 -21.30
N ASN A 427 14.52 5.96 -21.47
CA ASN A 427 14.74 4.51 -21.54
C ASN A 427 15.55 4.03 -20.32
N HIS A 428 16.22 2.88 -20.44
CA HIS A 428 17.11 2.33 -19.41
C HIS A 428 18.52 2.94 -19.41
N GLU A 429 18.88 3.72 -20.44
CA GLU A 429 20.19 4.37 -20.61
C GLU A 429 20.19 5.82 -20.10
N GLY A 430 19.11 6.59 -20.37
CA GLY A 430 19.10 8.03 -20.17
C GLY A 430 17.79 8.74 -20.51
N LEU A 431 17.72 10.01 -20.13
CA LEU A 431 16.71 10.98 -20.54
C LEU A 431 17.22 11.75 -21.77
N GLN A 432 16.43 11.78 -22.85
CA GLN A 432 16.88 12.31 -24.14
C GLN A 432 15.82 13.21 -24.79
N GLN A 433 16.22 14.38 -25.29
CA GLN A 433 15.37 15.30 -26.06
C GLN A 433 15.17 14.75 -27.48
N TYR A 434 13.92 14.48 -27.86
CA TYR A 434 13.60 13.85 -29.13
C TYR A 434 13.49 14.88 -30.26
N ASN A 435 14.59 15.06 -30.99
CA ASN A 435 14.60 15.76 -32.27
C ASN A 435 13.90 14.90 -33.34
N LYS A 436 12.70 15.32 -33.79
CA LYS A 436 12.11 14.76 -35.01
C LYS A 436 13.02 15.07 -36.20
N PRO A 437 13.43 14.10 -37.02
CA PRO A 437 14.02 14.40 -38.32
C PRO A 437 12.95 15.10 -39.18
N ASP A 438 13.33 16.19 -39.86
CA ASP A 438 12.41 17.01 -40.65
C ASP A 438 11.92 16.25 -41.90
N LEU A 439 10.82 15.51 -41.75
CA LEU A 439 10.11 14.79 -42.81
C LEU A 439 9.32 15.75 -43.73
N LYS A 440 10.00 16.82 -44.18
CA LYS A 440 9.57 17.84 -45.14
C LYS A 440 10.71 18.26 -46.06
N GLN A 441 11.29 17.30 -46.78
CA GLN A 441 11.95 17.59 -48.07
C GLN A 441 11.21 16.84 -49.17
N ALA A 442 10.37 17.58 -49.91
CA ALA A 442 9.89 17.11 -51.20
C ALA A 442 11.06 17.14 -52.20
N PRO A 443 11.18 16.14 -53.11
CA PRO A 443 12.34 16.03 -53.98
C PRO A 443 12.30 17.06 -55.11
N GLN A 444 12.92 18.22 -54.91
CA GLN A 444 13.16 19.19 -55.99
C GLN A 444 14.60 19.72 -56.04
N ASN A 445 15.30 19.22 -57.04
CA ASN A 445 16.36 19.85 -57.83
C ASN A 445 17.75 20.06 -57.20
N LEU A 446 18.72 19.48 -57.91
CA LEU A 446 20.15 19.71 -57.78
C LEU A 446 20.50 21.17 -58.12
N SER A 447 21.23 21.89 -57.24
CA SER A 447 22.54 22.50 -57.60
C SER A 447 23.16 23.32 -56.44
N ARG A 448 24.49 23.31 -56.41
CA ARG A 448 25.39 24.39 -55.92
C ARG A 448 25.62 24.60 -54.40
N ARG A 449 26.58 23.82 -53.91
CA ARG A 449 27.84 24.30 -53.28
C ARG A 449 27.79 24.86 -51.83
N SER A 450 28.16 23.97 -50.91
CA SER A 450 29.16 24.24 -49.86
C SER A 450 28.93 25.45 -48.95
N ALA A 451 27.97 25.32 -48.03
CA ALA A 451 28.12 25.86 -46.69
C ALA A 451 28.21 24.63 -45.75
N ASP A 452 29.43 24.17 -45.48
CA ASP A 452 29.63 23.12 -44.48
C ASP A 452 29.43 23.73 -43.10
N GLY A 453 28.64 23.07 -42.27
CA GLY A 453 27.83 23.76 -41.27
C GLY A 453 26.65 22.91 -40.83
N THR A 454 26.90 21.64 -40.51
CA THR A 454 25.97 20.79 -39.77
C THR A 454 25.74 21.42 -38.39
N ASN A 455 24.73 22.28 -38.32
CA ASN A 455 24.05 22.63 -37.08
C ASN A 455 23.29 21.39 -36.60
N ASP A 456 24.05 20.40 -36.14
CA ASP A 456 23.58 19.38 -35.22
C ASP A 456 23.03 20.14 -34.01
N LYS A 457 21.70 20.31 -34.01
CA LYS A 457 20.94 20.89 -32.90
C LYS A 457 21.18 19.97 -31.70
N LYS A 458 22.21 20.29 -30.91
CA LYS A 458 22.56 19.57 -29.69
C LYS A 458 21.27 19.29 -28.93
N ALA A 459 21.00 18.01 -28.70
CA ALA A 459 19.89 17.58 -27.89
C ALA A 459 20.33 17.61 -26.42
N ILE A 460 19.42 17.95 -25.51
CA ILE A 460 19.63 17.66 -24.09
C ILE A 460 19.61 16.13 -23.94
N LYS A 461 20.73 15.58 -23.47
CA LYS A 461 20.87 14.17 -23.09
C LYS A 461 21.43 14.10 -21.67
N VAL A 462 20.90 13.21 -20.85
CA VAL A 462 21.43 12.85 -19.54
C VAL A 462 21.46 11.34 -19.45
N GLU A 463 22.65 10.74 -19.37
CA GLU A 463 22.79 9.30 -19.13
C GLU A 463 22.50 9.00 -17.66
N VAL A 464 21.91 7.85 -17.36
CA VAL A 464 21.61 7.42 -15.98
C VAL A 464 22.86 7.34 -15.08
N PRO A 465 24.04 6.87 -15.55
CA PRO A 465 25.28 6.90 -14.77
C PRO A 465 25.75 8.31 -14.36
N ASP A 466 25.36 9.35 -15.10
CA ASP A 466 25.81 10.72 -14.86
C ASP A 466 24.98 11.44 -13.78
N ILE A 467 23.83 10.88 -13.39
CA ILE A 467 22.88 11.47 -12.45
C ILE A 467 23.43 11.41 -11.02
N ILE A 468 23.52 12.58 -10.39
CA ILE A 468 23.83 12.75 -8.96
C ILE A 468 22.54 12.91 -8.14
N SER A 469 21.60 13.71 -8.64
CA SER A 469 20.36 14.06 -7.94
C SER A 469 19.22 14.36 -8.92
N VAL A 470 17.99 14.13 -8.46
CA VAL A 470 16.75 14.44 -9.20
C VAL A 470 15.76 15.06 -8.21
N SER A 471 15.41 16.32 -8.41
CA SER A 471 14.62 17.12 -7.46
C SER A 471 13.56 17.99 -8.15
N ALA A 472 12.48 18.31 -7.43
CA ALA A 472 11.59 19.40 -7.83
C ALA A 472 12.31 20.73 -7.55
N CYS A 473 12.24 21.67 -8.48
CA CYS A 473 12.95 22.95 -8.43
C CYS A 473 11.95 24.12 -8.34
N ALA A 474 12.32 25.14 -7.56
CA ALA A 474 11.55 26.37 -7.37
C ALA A 474 12.41 27.63 -7.59
N ASP A 475 13.46 27.51 -8.41
CA ASP A 475 14.38 28.60 -8.73
C ASP A 475 13.67 29.69 -9.56
N LEU A 476 13.69 30.93 -9.06
CA LEU A 476 13.01 32.08 -9.64
C LEU A 476 13.65 32.60 -10.94
N THR A 477 14.83 32.09 -11.30
CA THR A 477 15.48 32.36 -12.60
C THR A 477 14.93 31.51 -13.74
N LEU A 478 14.16 30.46 -13.44
CA LEU A 478 13.52 29.61 -14.45
C LEU A 478 12.22 30.23 -14.99
N PRO A 479 11.78 29.87 -16.22
CA PRO A 479 10.45 30.23 -16.68
C PRO A 479 9.33 29.72 -15.75
N ARG A 480 8.16 30.37 -15.77
CA ARG A 480 7.03 30.02 -14.91
C ARG A 480 6.49 28.60 -15.19
N GLY A 481 6.66 27.70 -14.24
CA GLY A 481 5.99 26.40 -14.21
C GLY A 481 6.58 25.46 -13.15
N PRO A 482 5.97 24.29 -12.93
CA PRO A 482 6.56 23.22 -12.13
C PRO A 482 7.87 22.73 -12.78
N ALA A 483 9.01 22.97 -12.13
CA ALA A 483 10.32 22.62 -12.65
C ALA A 483 10.92 21.40 -11.94
N LEU A 484 11.76 20.64 -12.64
CA LEU A 484 12.72 19.71 -12.04
C LEU A 484 14.16 20.14 -12.35
N CYS A 485 15.05 19.79 -11.43
CA CYS A 485 16.48 19.76 -11.69
C CYS A 485 16.95 18.30 -11.72
N VAL A 486 17.75 17.96 -12.73
CA VAL A 486 18.57 16.75 -12.76
C VAL A 486 20.02 17.19 -12.62
N ASP A 487 20.59 17.00 -11.44
CA ASP A 487 21.99 17.31 -11.17
C ASP A 487 22.86 16.20 -11.76
N THR A 488 23.83 16.54 -12.60
CA THR A 488 24.75 15.58 -13.22
C THR A 488 26.21 15.90 -12.92
N ILE A 489 27.11 14.94 -13.17
CA ILE A 489 28.57 15.17 -13.16
C ILE A 489 29.04 16.24 -14.16
N HIS A 490 28.17 16.70 -15.06
CA HIS A 490 28.41 17.77 -16.04
C HIS A 490 27.65 19.07 -15.72
N GLY A 491 26.97 19.13 -14.58
CA GLY A 491 26.17 20.27 -14.11
C GLY A 491 24.66 20.00 -14.10
N PRO A 492 23.86 20.97 -13.61
CA PRO A 492 22.41 20.83 -13.51
C PRO A 492 21.70 20.98 -14.86
N VAL A 493 20.71 20.12 -15.10
CA VAL A 493 19.79 20.19 -16.24
C VAL A 493 18.40 20.52 -15.72
N TYR A 494 17.92 21.72 -16.06
CA TYR A 494 16.60 22.23 -15.66
C TYR A 494 15.55 21.97 -16.74
N LEU A 495 14.39 21.45 -16.34
CA LEU A 495 13.27 21.11 -17.23
C LEU A 495 11.94 21.50 -16.56
N ILE A 496 10.97 21.99 -17.34
CA ILE A 496 9.66 22.43 -16.84
C ILE A 496 8.56 21.53 -17.40
N ALA A 497 7.68 21.06 -16.51
CA ALA A 497 6.49 20.28 -16.84
C ALA A 497 5.25 21.18 -16.98
N ASP A 498 4.23 20.71 -17.69
CA ASP A 498 2.98 21.48 -17.88
C ASP A 498 2.10 21.52 -16.61
N SER A 499 2.28 20.60 -15.66
CA SER A 499 1.57 20.56 -14.36
C SER A 499 2.39 19.87 -13.27
N TRP A 500 1.98 20.01 -11.99
CA TRP A 500 2.66 19.38 -10.85
C TRP A 500 2.51 17.85 -10.84
N GLU A 501 1.36 17.33 -11.28
CA GLU A 501 1.11 15.90 -11.42
C GLU A 501 1.98 15.28 -12.53
N TYR A 502 2.22 16.05 -13.60
CA TYR A 502 3.11 15.67 -14.69
C TYR A 502 4.58 15.77 -14.29
N LEU A 503 4.94 16.76 -13.46
CA LEU A 503 6.25 16.86 -12.83
C LEU A 503 6.55 15.64 -11.96
N ASP A 504 5.64 15.29 -11.05
CA ASP A 504 5.70 14.10 -10.20
C ASP A 504 5.90 12.84 -11.07
N GLY A 505 5.14 12.69 -12.16
CA GLY A 505 5.25 11.57 -13.09
C GLY A 505 6.58 11.46 -13.85
N TRP A 506 7.33 12.57 -13.99
CA TRP A 506 8.70 12.55 -14.52
C TRP A 506 9.75 12.32 -13.43
N LEU A 507 9.62 12.97 -12.27
CA LEU A 507 10.50 12.78 -11.11
C LEU A 507 10.52 11.32 -10.66
N ASP A 508 9.32 10.72 -10.50
CA ASP A 508 9.17 9.32 -10.13
C ASP A 508 9.83 8.41 -11.17
N ALA A 509 9.56 8.62 -12.47
CA ALA A 509 10.09 7.78 -13.53
C ALA A 509 11.63 7.81 -13.62
N ILE A 510 12.25 8.99 -13.58
CA ILE A 510 13.72 9.13 -13.64
C ILE A 510 14.37 8.48 -12.41
N ARG A 511 13.81 8.69 -11.21
CA ARG A 511 14.30 8.07 -9.96
C ARG A 511 14.18 6.55 -9.97
N LEU A 512 13.10 6.00 -10.52
CA LEU A 512 12.94 4.55 -10.69
C LEU A 512 14.01 3.96 -11.62
N VAL A 513 14.27 4.59 -12.78
CA VAL A 513 15.34 4.16 -13.70
C VAL A 513 16.71 4.20 -13.02
N TYR A 514 17.03 5.30 -12.34
CA TYR A 514 18.29 5.43 -11.60
C TYR A 514 18.43 4.37 -10.50
N THR A 515 17.37 4.06 -9.77
CA THR A 515 17.38 3.03 -8.72
C THR A 515 17.60 1.63 -9.30
N ILE A 516 16.97 1.31 -10.44
CA ILE A 516 17.15 0.06 -11.18
C ILE A 516 18.61 -0.07 -11.65
N TYR A 517 19.20 1.00 -12.17
CA TYR A 517 20.62 1.06 -12.53
C TYR A 517 21.53 0.83 -11.31
N ALA A 518 21.30 1.57 -10.22
CA ALA A 518 22.07 1.46 -8.97
C ALA A 518 21.93 0.08 -8.27
N ARG A 519 20.89 -0.69 -8.60
CA ARG A 519 20.73 -2.10 -8.18
C ARG A 519 21.23 -3.13 -9.21
N GLY A 520 21.88 -2.69 -10.28
CA GLY A 520 22.44 -3.58 -11.31
C GLY A 520 21.36 -4.31 -12.12
N LYS A 521 20.23 -3.66 -12.39
CA LYS A 521 19.05 -4.24 -13.08
C LYS A 521 18.71 -3.56 -14.41
N SER A 522 19.58 -2.69 -14.94
CA SER A 522 19.34 -2.00 -16.22
C SER A 522 19.05 -2.96 -17.38
N ASP A 523 19.73 -4.11 -17.47
CA ASP A 523 19.50 -5.11 -18.53
C ASP A 523 18.10 -5.73 -18.47
N VAL A 524 17.52 -5.83 -17.27
CA VAL A 524 16.14 -6.30 -17.07
C VAL A 524 15.17 -5.21 -17.52
N LEU A 525 15.39 -3.95 -17.14
CA LEU A 525 14.58 -2.85 -17.65
C LEU A 525 14.72 -2.68 -19.17
N ALA A 526 15.89 -2.96 -19.73
CA ALA A 526 16.12 -2.98 -21.17
C ALA A 526 15.20 -4.00 -21.84
N SER A 527 15.22 -5.28 -21.44
CA SER A 527 14.32 -6.29 -21.99
C SER A 527 12.83 -5.93 -21.77
N ILE A 528 12.48 -5.34 -20.63
CA ILE A 528 11.13 -4.84 -20.40
C ILE A 528 10.72 -3.77 -21.42
N VAL A 529 11.60 -2.85 -21.84
CA VAL A 529 11.22 -1.79 -22.80
C VAL A 529 11.51 -2.12 -24.26
N THR A 530 12.39 -3.08 -24.60
CA THR A 530 12.80 -3.36 -26.00
C THR A 530 12.24 -4.65 -26.62
N SER A 531 11.68 -5.58 -25.83
CA SER A 531 11.24 -6.91 -26.32
C SER A 531 9.76 -7.03 -26.70
#